data_AF-A0A938WII6-F1
#
_entry.id   AF-A0A938WII6-F1
#
_cell.length_a   1.000
_cell.length_b   1.000
_cell.length_c   1.000
_cell.angle_alpha   90.00
_cell.angle_beta   90.00
_cell.angle_gamma   90.00
#
_symmetry.space_group_name_H-M   'P 1'
#
loop_
_entity.id
_entity.type
_entity.pdbx_description
1 polymer ?
#
loop_
_entity_poly.entity_id
_entity_poly.type
_entity_poly.pdbx_seq_one_letter_code
_entity_poly.pdbx_strand_id
1 'polypeptide(L)'
;MRPAAHRRPGGETAFRRFVADGRSRAEAVLAPIERGMRLSGLTGGQFSLLDIVQALLSATGPAHVTVSTWTTGIRDAEAARWLLDNGAMLSFQLLTDLSFKQRQPRYCEALLRRFGGDSVKVTRTHAKFALVHNAEWALVVRSSMNLNTNTRFE
;
A
#
# COMPACT_ATOMS: atom_id res chain seq x y z
N MET A 1 -26.78 11.29 -8.24
CA MET A 1 -26.61 11.25 -6.78
C MET A 1 -25.25 11.87 -6.47
N ARG A 2 -25.16 12.97 -5.70
CA ARG A 2 -23.85 13.48 -5.27
C ARG A 2 -23.28 12.50 -4.24
N PRO A 3 -22.07 11.96 -4.40
CA PRO A 3 -21.47 11.13 -3.36
C PRO A 3 -21.36 11.98 -2.09
N ALA A 4 -21.97 11.51 -1.01
CA ALA A 4 -21.77 12.13 0.30
C ALA A 4 -20.28 11.96 0.65
N ALA A 5 -19.56 13.07 0.79
CA ALA A 5 -18.18 13.01 1.25
C ALA A 5 -18.16 12.34 2.62
N HIS A 6 -17.42 11.25 2.76
CA HIS A 6 -17.26 10.58 4.04
C HIS A 6 -16.65 11.58 5.04
N ARG A 7 -17.48 12.09 5.95
CA ARG A 7 -17.02 12.88 7.09
C ARG A 7 -16.54 11.90 8.14
N ARG A 8 -15.23 11.87 8.36
CA ARG A 8 -14.67 11.15 9.49
C ARG A 8 -15.29 11.78 10.75
N PRO A 9 -15.92 11.00 11.64
CA PRO A 9 -16.32 11.53 12.94
C PRO A 9 -15.08 12.16 13.57
N GLY A 10 -15.23 13.37 14.12
CA GLY A 10 -14.15 14.03 14.85
C GLY A 10 -13.83 13.20 16.09
N GLY A 11 -13.04 12.15 15.92
CA GLY A 11 -12.58 11.32 17.02
C GLY A 11 -11.69 12.15 17.92
N GLU A 12 -11.83 11.92 19.22
CA GLU A 12 -10.83 12.28 20.23
C GLU A 12 -9.43 12.12 19.65
N THR A 13 -8.61 13.13 19.89
CA THR A 13 -7.28 13.38 19.33
C THR A 13 -6.57 12.10 18.89
N ALA A 14 -6.75 11.71 17.62
CA ALA A 14 -6.00 10.60 17.01
C ALA A 14 -4.53 10.77 17.38
N PHE A 15 -3.90 9.78 18.03
CA PHE A 15 -2.49 9.87 18.41
C PHE A 15 -1.66 10.23 17.18
N ARG A 16 -1.12 11.45 17.14
CA ARG A 16 -0.42 11.97 15.97
C ARG A 16 1.06 11.81 16.16
N ARG A 17 1.69 11.04 15.28
CA ARG A 17 3.14 10.92 15.22
C ARG A 17 3.66 11.46 13.89
N PHE A 18 4.70 12.27 13.97
CA PHE A 18 5.48 12.67 12.81
C PHE A 18 6.85 11.99 12.86
N VAL A 19 7.30 11.46 11.72
CA VAL A 19 8.64 10.86 11.60
C VAL A 19 9.31 11.39 10.33
N ALA A 20 10.51 11.91 10.44
CA ALA A 20 11.38 12.17 9.29
C ALA A 20 12.63 11.30 9.47
N ASP A 21 12.78 10.28 8.62
CA ASP A 21 13.85 9.30 8.78
C ASP A 21 14.53 9.01 7.44
N GLY A 22 15.86 9.10 7.46
CA GLY A 22 16.73 8.93 6.30
C GLY A 22 17.56 7.64 6.30
N ARG A 23 17.36 6.73 7.25
CA ARG A 23 18.25 5.57 7.47
C ARG A 23 17.52 4.29 7.88
N SER A 24 16.40 4.39 8.57
CA SER A 24 15.66 3.28 9.16
C SER A 24 14.78 2.57 8.14
N ARG A 25 14.48 1.30 8.44
CA ARG A 25 13.53 0.48 7.68
C ARG A 25 12.08 0.85 8.03
N ALA A 26 11.14 0.47 7.16
CA ALA A 26 9.72 0.73 7.35
C ALA A 26 9.20 0.20 8.70
N GLU A 27 9.60 -1.00 9.12
CA GLU A 27 9.13 -1.58 10.38
C GLU A 27 9.46 -0.69 11.59
N ALA A 28 10.69 -0.20 11.67
CA ALA A 28 11.16 0.64 12.77
C ALA A 28 10.46 2.01 12.81
N VAL A 29 10.22 2.61 11.63
CA VAL A 29 9.54 3.91 11.50
C VAL A 29 8.05 3.81 11.87
N LEU A 30 7.43 2.68 11.55
CA LEU A 30 6.02 2.44 11.76
C LEU A 30 5.69 1.94 13.16
N ALA A 31 6.60 1.26 13.85
CA ALA A 31 6.35 0.73 15.19
C ALA A 31 6.32 1.82 16.29
N PRO A 32 5.47 1.68 17.33
CA PRO A 32 4.34 0.76 17.40
C PRO A 32 3.17 1.22 16.51
N ILE A 33 2.37 0.25 16.04
CA ILE A 33 1.08 0.49 15.37
C ILE A 33 -0.04 0.37 16.42
N GLU A 34 -0.79 1.44 16.63
CA GLU A 34 -1.82 1.55 17.67
C GLU A 34 -3.17 1.96 17.10
N ARG A 35 -4.24 1.63 17.83
CA ARG A 35 -5.61 2.01 17.46
C ARG A 35 -5.80 3.52 17.53
N GLY A 36 -6.54 4.06 16.56
CA GLY A 36 -6.80 5.50 16.49
C GLY A 36 -5.59 6.35 16.09
N MET A 37 -4.43 5.76 15.78
CA MET A 37 -3.23 6.51 15.42
C MET A 37 -3.36 7.21 14.05
N ARG A 38 -2.57 8.27 13.89
CA ARG A 38 -2.25 8.88 12.60
C ARG A 38 -0.75 9.13 12.54
N LEU A 39 -0.07 8.42 11.65
CA LEU A 39 1.32 8.68 11.31
C LEU A 39 1.40 9.56 10.06
N SER A 40 2.29 10.53 10.08
CA SER A 40 2.73 11.26 8.89
C SER A 40 4.25 11.29 8.89
N GLY A 41 4.88 11.29 7.73
CA GLY A 41 6.32 11.27 7.71
C GLY A 41 6.92 11.49 6.35
N LEU A 42 8.24 11.63 6.36
CA LEU A 42 9.08 11.79 5.19
C LEU A 42 10.14 10.69 5.20
N THR A 43 10.36 10.07 4.05
CA THR A 43 11.44 9.12 3.81
C THR A 43 12.38 9.68 2.75
N GLY A 44 13.68 9.35 2.83
CA GLY A 44 14.64 9.60 1.74
C GLY A 44 14.71 8.45 0.73
N GLY A 45 13.74 7.54 0.74
CA GLY A 45 13.64 6.40 -0.17
C GLY A 45 14.37 5.15 0.31
N GLN A 46 14.53 4.98 1.62
CA GLN A 46 15.12 3.80 2.25
C GLN A 46 14.22 2.56 2.10
N PHE A 47 12.92 2.79 1.95
CA PHE A 47 11.91 1.75 1.80
C PHE A 47 10.84 2.20 0.80
N SER A 48 10.15 1.23 0.22
CA SER A 48 9.08 1.41 -0.76
C SER A 48 7.70 1.39 -0.08
N LEU A 49 6.65 1.67 -0.87
CA LEU A 49 5.28 1.46 -0.43
C LEU A 49 4.99 -0.01 -0.06
N LEU A 50 5.64 -0.98 -0.70
CA LEU A 50 5.44 -2.40 -0.38
C LEU A 50 6.07 -2.77 0.96
N ASP A 51 7.22 -2.19 1.30
CA ASP A 51 7.86 -2.38 2.60
C ASP A 51 6.98 -1.85 3.74
N ILE A 52 6.26 -0.73 3.52
CA ILE A 52 5.22 -0.25 4.45
C ILE A 52 4.13 -1.31 4.60
N VAL A 53 3.60 -1.84 3.49
CA VAL A 53 2.55 -2.87 3.54
C VAL A 53 3.04 -4.10 4.32
N GLN A 54 4.26 -4.58 4.05
CA GLN A 54 4.85 -5.70 4.77
C GLN A 54 4.94 -5.44 6.27
N ALA A 55 5.42 -4.26 6.67
CA ALA A 55 5.48 -3.87 8.07
C ALA A 55 4.09 -3.83 8.74
N LEU A 56 3.07 -3.36 8.03
CA LEU A 56 1.69 -3.37 8.52
C LEU A 56 1.15 -4.79 8.67
N LEU A 57 1.41 -5.69 7.72
CA LEU A 57 0.99 -7.09 7.81
C LEU A 57 1.68 -7.80 8.99
N SER A 58 2.97 -7.53 9.23
CA SER A 58 3.68 -8.05 10.41
C SER A 58 3.07 -7.56 11.73
N ALA A 59 2.56 -6.33 11.77
CA ALA A 59 1.96 -5.77 12.98
C ALA A 59 0.47 -6.15 13.18
N THR A 60 -0.27 -6.38 12.10
CA THR A 60 -1.74 -6.56 12.13
C THR A 60 -2.20 -7.99 11.86
N GLY A 61 -1.28 -8.86 11.44
CA GLY A 61 -1.58 -10.21 10.96
C GLY A 61 -2.07 -10.22 9.51
N PRO A 62 -2.51 -11.39 9.02
CA PRO A 62 -3.01 -11.54 7.66
C PRO A 62 -4.15 -10.58 7.32
N ALA A 63 -4.09 -9.96 6.14
CA ALA A 63 -5.07 -8.97 5.72
C ALA A 63 -5.30 -8.92 4.20
N HIS A 64 -6.43 -8.35 3.80
CA HIS A 64 -6.72 -7.98 2.42
C HIS A 64 -6.00 -6.68 2.07
N VAL A 65 -5.32 -6.67 0.92
CA VAL A 65 -4.51 -5.54 0.48
C VAL A 65 -5.00 -5.00 -0.86
N THR A 66 -5.21 -3.70 -0.94
CA THR A 66 -5.39 -2.98 -2.21
C THR A 66 -4.32 -1.91 -2.35
N VAL A 67 -3.61 -1.88 -3.47
CA VAL A 67 -2.61 -0.86 -3.77
C VAL A 67 -3.03 -0.07 -4.99
N SER A 68 -2.94 1.26 -4.91
CA SER A 68 -2.97 2.13 -6.09
C SER A 68 -1.57 2.63 -6.39
N THR A 69 -1.15 2.56 -7.64
CA THR A 69 0.10 3.16 -8.09
C THR A 69 0.08 3.48 -9.57
N TRP A 70 0.91 4.43 -10.00
CA TRP A 70 1.08 4.70 -11.42
C TRP A 70 2.01 3.67 -12.08
N THR A 71 3.06 3.23 -11.40
CA THR A 71 3.98 2.24 -11.94
C THR A 71 4.49 1.32 -10.85
N THR A 72 4.91 0.12 -11.23
CA THR A 72 5.50 -0.86 -10.31
C THR A 72 6.76 -1.48 -10.89
N GLY A 73 7.68 -1.88 -10.01
CA GLY A 73 8.88 -2.63 -10.37
C GLY A 73 8.66 -4.15 -10.33
N ILE A 74 9.53 -4.90 -11.00
CA ILE A 74 9.47 -6.37 -11.01
C ILE A 74 9.72 -6.95 -9.60
N ARG A 75 10.65 -6.37 -8.84
CA ARG A 75 10.95 -6.80 -7.47
C ARG A 75 9.72 -6.76 -6.56
N ASP A 76 8.93 -5.69 -6.66
CA ASP A 76 7.74 -5.51 -5.85
C ASP A 76 6.62 -6.48 -6.27
N ALA A 77 6.62 -6.95 -7.52
CA ALA A 77 5.77 -8.07 -7.97
C ALA A 77 6.05 -9.34 -7.18
N GLU A 78 7.33 -9.71 -7.13
CA GLU A 78 7.77 -10.97 -6.54
C GLU A 78 7.59 -10.96 -5.03
N ALA A 79 7.87 -9.83 -4.39
CA ALA A 79 7.63 -9.64 -2.96
C ALA A 79 6.12 -9.67 -2.63
N ALA A 80 5.27 -9.00 -3.42
CA ALA A 80 3.82 -9.07 -3.23
C ALA A 80 3.32 -10.52 -3.41
N ARG A 81 3.85 -11.25 -4.38
CA ARG A 81 3.56 -12.68 -4.56
C ARG A 81 3.96 -13.50 -3.34
N TRP A 82 5.19 -13.34 -2.84
CA TRP A 82 5.66 -14.11 -1.70
C TRP A 82 4.79 -13.90 -0.46
N LEU A 83 4.34 -12.66 -0.22
CA LEU A 83 3.42 -12.32 0.85
C LEU A 83 2.02 -12.94 0.69
N LEU A 84 1.60 -13.27 -0.54
CA LEU A 84 0.35 -13.99 -0.78
C LEU A 84 0.56 -15.49 -0.59
N ASP A 85 1.61 -16.04 -1.19
CA ASP A 85 1.93 -17.48 -1.14
C ASP A 85 2.19 -17.96 0.30
N ASN A 86 2.71 -17.09 1.18
CA ASN A 86 2.96 -17.41 2.59
C ASN A 86 1.78 -17.11 3.55
N GLY A 87 0.64 -16.63 3.02
CA GLY A 87 -0.55 -16.32 3.80
C GLY A 87 -0.52 -15.01 4.59
N ALA A 88 0.50 -14.15 4.42
CA ALA A 88 0.50 -12.82 5.02
C ALA A 88 -0.53 -11.87 4.39
N MET A 89 -0.89 -12.08 3.13
CA MET A 89 -1.99 -11.42 2.45
C MET A 89 -3.11 -12.40 2.13
N LEU A 90 -4.35 -12.04 2.48
CA LEU A 90 -5.55 -12.81 2.20
C LEU A 90 -6.05 -12.58 0.76
N SER A 91 -5.77 -11.40 0.21
CA SER A 91 -6.05 -11.05 -1.19
C SER A 91 -5.22 -9.84 -1.61
N PHE A 92 -5.00 -9.68 -2.91
CA PHE A 92 -4.32 -8.52 -3.47
C PHE A 92 -5.07 -7.95 -4.67
N GLN A 93 -5.28 -6.64 -4.67
CA GLN A 93 -5.83 -5.89 -5.80
C GLN A 93 -4.94 -4.69 -6.13
N LEU A 94 -4.58 -4.55 -7.40
CA LEU A 94 -3.84 -3.43 -7.95
C LEU A 94 -4.78 -2.50 -8.72
N LEU A 95 -4.84 -1.24 -8.30
CA LEU A 95 -5.44 -0.13 -9.05
C LEU A 95 -4.34 0.66 -9.75
N THR A 96 -4.47 0.88 -11.05
CA THR A 96 -3.43 1.57 -11.81
C THR A 96 -4.00 2.39 -12.96
N ASP A 97 -3.14 3.10 -13.68
CA ASP A 97 -3.53 3.95 -14.79
C ASP A 97 -3.84 3.14 -16.07
N LEU A 98 -4.59 3.73 -17.00
CA LEU A 98 -5.00 3.08 -18.26
C LEU A 98 -3.82 2.55 -19.11
N SER A 99 -2.70 3.26 -19.10
CA SER A 99 -1.49 2.90 -19.85
C SER A 99 -0.73 1.73 -19.24
N PHE A 100 -1.02 1.35 -17.99
CA PHE A 100 -0.24 0.34 -17.27
C PHE A 100 -0.21 -1.01 -17.99
N LYS A 101 -1.35 -1.45 -18.55
CA LYS A 101 -1.42 -2.71 -19.30
C LYS A 101 -0.50 -2.73 -20.53
N GLN A 102 -0.32 -1.58 -21.18
CA GLN A 102 0.58 -1.43 -22.33
C GLN A 102 2.04 -1.34 -21.90
N ARG A 103 2.32 -0.63 -20.78
CA ARG A 103 3.68 -0.45 -20.26
C ARG A 103 4.23 -1.68 -19.57
N GLN A 104 3.38 -2.48 -18.93
CA GLN A 104 3.74 -3.63 -18.10
C GLN A 104 2.87 -4.87 -18.39
N PRO A 105 2.80 -5.35 -19.65
CA PRO A 105 1.86 -6.40 -20.05
C PRO A 105 2.13 -7.74 -19.36
N ARG A 106 3.40 -8.15 -19.25
CA ARG A 106 3.80 -9.40 -18.57
C ARG A 106 3.45 -9.40 -17.09
N TYR A 107 3.60 -8.25 -16.44
CA TYR A 107 3.25 -8.07 -15.03
C TYR A 107 1.73 -8.16 -14.83
N CYS A 108 0.94 -7.49 -15.68
CA CYS A 108 -0.52 -7.58 -15.63
C CYS A 108 -0.98 -9.03 -15.80
N GLU A 109 -0.43 -9.75 -16.77
CA GLU A 109 -0.76 -11.15 -17.01
C GLU A 109 -0.40 -12.02 -15.79
N ALA A 110 0.77 -11.79 -15.19
CA ALA A 110 1.18 -12.50 -13.98
C ALA A 110 0.24 -12.24 -12.80
N LEU A 111 -0.22 -11.00 -12.59
CA LEU A 111 -1.22 -10.70 -11.56
C LEU A 111 -2.56 -11.37 -11.85
N LEU A 112 -3.07 -11.23 -13.08
CA LEU A 112 -4.38 -11.77 -13.49
C LEU A 112 -4.44 -13.29 -13.35
N ARG A 113 -3.37 -13.99 -13.77
CA ARG A 113 -3.28 -15.45 -13.65
C ARG A 113 -3.25 -15.94 -12.19
N ARG A 114 -2.91 -15.07 -11.22
CA ARG A 114 -2.54 -15.47 -9.84
C ARG A 114 -3.59 -15.01 -8.84
N PHE A 115 -4.10 -13.80 -9.02
CA PHE A 115 -5.10 -13.18 -8.14
C PHE A 115 -6.49 -13.11 -8.77
N GLY A 116 -6.64 -13.66 -9.98
CA GLY A 116 -7.90 -13.67 -10.74
C GLY A 116 -8.10 -12.41 -11.58
N GLY A 117 -9.13 -12.47 -12.45
CA GLY A 117 -9.42 -11.43 -13.44
C GLY A 117 -9.63 -10.02 -12.85
N ASP A 118 -10.12 -9.95 -11.61
CA ASP A 118 -10.46 -8.68 -10.94
C ASP A 118 -9.32 -8.07 -10.12
N SER A 119 -8.16 -8.73 -10.10
CA SER A 119 -7.00 -8.29 -9.34
C SER A 119 -6.31 -7.05 -9.91
N VAL A 120 -6.53 -6.73 -11.19
CA VAL A 120 -5.97 -5.53 -11.83
C VAL A 120 -7.11 -4.66 -12.35
N LYS A 121 -7.32 -3.54 -11.67
CA LYS A 121 -8.28 -2.50 -12.07
C LYS A 121 -7.54 -1.32 -12.66
N VAL A 122 -8.05 -0.80 -13.77
CA VAL A 122 -7.48 0.36 -14.44
C VAL A 122 -8.46 1.52 -14.45
N THR A 123 -7.98 2.73 -14.19
CA THR A 123 -8.77 3.96 -14.29
C THR A 123 -7.84 5.16 -14.53
N ARG A 124 -8.38 6.34 -14.83
CA ARG A 124 -7.57 7.57 -14.93
C ARG A 124 -7.19 8.04 -13.52
N THR A 125 -6.08 7.52 -12.99
CA THR A 125 -5.60 7.87 -11.65
C THR A 125 -4.08 8.05 -11.63
N HIS A 126 -3.63 8.98 -10.79
CA HIS A 126 -2.23 9.09 -10.37
C HIS A 126 -2.10 8.91 -8.85
N ALA A 127 -3.15 8.44 -8.18
CA ALA A 127 -3.16 8.24 -6.74
C ALA A 127 -2.19 7.12 -6.35
N LYS A 128 -1.49 7.31 -5.22
CA LYS A 128 -0.74 6.25 -4.57
C LYS A 128 -1.24 6.06 -3.15
N PHE A 129 -1.74 4.87 -2.89
CA PHE A 129 -2.27 4.50 -1.59
C PHE A 129 -2.19 2.99 -1.41
N ALA A 130 -2.23 2.55 -0.16
CA ALA A 130 -2.49 1.17 0.19
C ALA A 130 -3.65 1.11 1.20
N LEU A 131 -4.53 0.15 1.01
CA LEU A 131 -5.56 -0.23 1.97
C LEU A 131 -5.13 -1.59 2.51
N VAL A 132 -5.05 -1.71 3.83
CA VAL A 132 -4.76 -2.98 4.53
C VAL A 132 -5.86 -3.19 5.54
N HIS A 133 -6.65 -4.25 5.37
CA HIS A 133 -7.77 -4.50 6.26
C HIS A 133 -8.04 -5.99 6.53
N ASN A 134 -8.48 -6.29 7.74
CA ASN A 134 -8.99 -7.60 8.16
C ASN A 134 -10.17 -7.40 9.13
N ALA A 135 -10.57 -8.45 9.87
CA ALA A 135 -11.66 -8.36 10.83
C ALA A 135 -11.39 -7.32 11.93
N GLU A 136 -10.12 -7.10 12.25
CA GLU A 136 -9.68 -6.27 13.36
C GLU A 136 -9.24 -4.88 12.90
N TRP A 137 -8.50 -4.78 11.79
CA TRP A 137 -7.80 -3.57 11.35
C TRP A 137 -8.38 -3.01 10.05
N ALA A 138 -8.38 -1.68 9.95
CA ALA A 138 -8.68 -0.93 8.74
C ALA A 138 -7.70 0.23 8.60
N LEU A 139 -6.62 0.01 7.86
CA LEU A 139 -5.51 0.95 7.71
C LEU A 139 -5.47 1.53 6.29
N VAL A 140 -5.15 2.82 6.23
CA VAL A 140 -4.98 3.55 4.97
C VAL A 140 -3.62 4.23 4.95
N VAL A 141 -2.80 3.88 3.97
CA VAL A 141 -1.55 4.57 3.64
C VAL A 141 -1.82 5.49 2.47
N ARG A 142 -1.47 6.77 2.59
CA ARG A 142 -1.49 7.73 1.48
C ARG A 142 -0.06 8.23 1.30
N SER A 143 0.41 8.23 0.06
CA SER A 143 1.79 8.59 -0.23
C SER A 143 1.92 9.18 -1.63
N SER A 144 3.06 9.79 -1.90
CA SER A 144 3.54 10.09 -3.25
C SER A 144 4.36 8.93 -3.86
N MET A 145 4.80 7.97 -3.04
CA MET A 145 5.59 6.80 -3.46
C MET A 145 4.83 5.92 -4.45
N ASN A 146 5.49 5.54 -5.54
CA ASN A 146 5.03 4.45 -6.39
C ASN A 146 5.37 3.08 -5.76
N LEU A 147 4.84 2.01 -6.34
CA LEU A 147 5.16 0.63 -5.93
C LEU A 147 6.47 0.16 -6.59
N ASN A 148 7.52 0.94 -6.38
CA ASN A 148 8.86 0.64 -6.84
C ASN A 148 9.90 1.13 -5.82
N THR A 149 11.11 0.58 -5.89
CA THR A 149 12.24 1.14 -5.15
C THR A 149 12.65 2.45 -5.77
N ASN A 150 12.58 3.52 -5.00
CA ASN A 150 12.85 4.85 -5.48
C ASN A 150 13.54 5.67 -4.39
N THR A 151 14.82 5.97 -4.58
CA THR A 151 15.63 6.77 -3.66
C THR A 151 15.32 8.26 -3.83
N ARG A 152 14.09 8.66 -3.49
CA ARG A 152 13.61 10.05 -3.51
C ARG A 152 13.05 10.41 -2.15
N PHE A 153 12.99 11.72 -1.90
CA PHE A 153 12.18 12.25 -0.81
C PHE A 153 10.70 12.12 -1.13
N GLU A 154 9.95 11.48 -0.23
CA GLU A 154 8.53 11.16 -0.34
C GLU A 154 7.81 11.34 1.00
#